data_AF-A0A7M7PET9-F1
#
_entry.id   AF-A0A7M7PET9-F1
#
_cell.length_a   1.000
_cell.length_b   1.000
_cell.length_c   1.000
_cell.angle_alpha   90.00
_cell.angle_beta   90.00
_cell.angle_gamma   90.00
#
_symmetry.space_group_name_H-M   'P 1'
#
loop_
_entity.id
_entity.type
_entity.pdbx_description
1 polymer ?
#
loop_
_entity_poly.entity_id
_entity_poly.type
_entity_poly.pdbx_seq_one_letter_code
_entity_poly.pdbx_strand_id
1 'polypeptide(L)'
;MAANFSSAEDICEGENCGSITDVTYYIKEKKKLCEDCASKEGCIRKARKGGSNLYCEKHDEEIKLYCKTHDVPLCYSCAMKDHQQPCVQQDIEGAIVECKASLITLKEKANEKLKLCRVYGDQIRQCRIDTDTHLQALKDEIDLVFSEAIQADKEREKEDAAKINQEIDEKNQKLQEEIQKMNDKIQRNEEEREMRHELHLANLDNKAKTHRQ
;
A
#
# COMPACT_ATOMS: atom_id res chain seq x y z
N MET A 1 -7.28 -12.09 -22.74
CA MET A 1 -7.92 -12.88 -21.67
C MET A 1 -6.82 -13.54 -20.87
N ALA A 2 -6.60 -13.07 -19.65
CA ALA A 2 -5.63 -13.62 -18.71
C ALA A 2 -6.25 -14.84 -18.02
N ALA A 3 -5.51 -15.94 -17.94
CA ALA A 3 -5.87 -17.07 -17.13
C ALA A 3 -4.61 -17.75 -16.56
N ASN A 4 -4.56 -17.76 -15.24
CA ASN A 4 -3.99 -18.80 -14.39
C ASN A 4 -2.46 -18.81 -14.17
N PHE A 5 -2.03 -18.03 -13.19
CA PHE A 5 -0.95 -18.47 -12.29
C PHE A 5 -1.60 -18.97 -10.99
N SER A 6 -1.62 -20.29 -10.84
CA SER A 6 -1.80 -20.99 -9.58
C SER A 6 -0.58 -21.90 -9.44
N SER A 7 0.38 -21.50 -8.62
CA SER A 7 1.34 -22.41 -8.01
C SER A 7 1.37 -22.09 -6.52
N ALA A 8 0.65 -22.90 -5.77
CA ALA A 8 0.91 -23.09 -4.36
C ALA A 8 2.32 -23.68 -4.26
N GLU A 9 3.26 -22.86 -3.81
CA GLU A 9 4.56 -23.31 -3.33
C GLU A 9 4.64 -22.85 -1.88
N ASP A 10 4.72 -23.83 -0.98
CA ASP A 10 4.77 -23.68 0.46
C ASP A 10 5.92 -22.75 0.87
N ILE A 11 5.63 -21.45 1.04
CA ILE A 11 6.52 -20.53 1.73
C ILE A 11 6.10 -20.55 3.20
N CYS A 12 6.92 -21.21 4.02
CA CYS A 12 6.80 -21.16 5.46
C CYS A 12 7.12 -19.74 5.95
N GLU A 13 6.08 -18.94 6.21
CA GLU A 13 6.17 -17.60 6.80
C GLU A 13 6.08 -17.65 8.35
N GLY A 14 6.85 -18.54 8.98
CA GLY A 14 6.77 -18.76 10.43
C GLY A 14 8.06 -18.40 11.18
N GLU A 15 8.02 -17.35 12.00
CA GLU A 15 9.05 -17.00 13.00
C GLU A 15 9.20 -18.04 14.15
N ASN A 16 8.70 -19.27 14.00
CA ASN A 16 8.69 -20.27 15.07
C ASN A 16 8.82 -21.73 14.59
N CYS A 17 9.59 -21.98 13.53
CA CYS A 17 9.90 -23.36 13.11
C CYS A 17 10.99 -23.98 14.01
N GLY A 18 10.57 -24.61 15.10
CA GLY A 18 11.42 -25.32 16.08
C GLY A 18 12.03 -26.64 15.60
N SER A 19 12.24 -26.84 14.30
CA SER A 19 12.82 -28.06 13.75
C SER A 19 13.81 -27.73 12.63
N ILE A 20 15.03 -27.35 13.00
CA ILE A 20 16.16 -27.37 12.06
C ILE A 20 17.15 -28.39 12.59
N THR A 21 16.84 -29.66 12.32
CA THR A 21 17.86 -30.71 12.23
C THR A 21 18.81 -30.36 11.08
N ASP A 22 20.10 -30.29 11.38
CA ASP A 22 21.25 -30.09 10.50
C ASP A 22 20.93 -30.02 8.99
N VAL A 23 20.69 -28.80 8.50
CA VAL A 23 20.60 -28.56 7.07
C VAL A 23 22.01 -28.39 6.52
N THR A 24 22.58 -29.47 5.98
CA THR A 24 23.78 -29.39 5.15
C THR A 24 23.45 -28.74 3.81
N TYR A 25 23.83 -27.47 3.64
CA TYR A 25 23.76 -26.79 2.36
C TYR A 25 24.99 -27.13 1.52
N TYR A 26 24.78 -27.68 0.32
CA TYR A 26 25.81 -27.76 -0.71
C TYR A 26 25.70 -26.55 -1.62
N ILE A 27 26.56 -25.55 -1.41
CA ILE A 27 26.68 -24.42 -2.33
C ILE A 27 27.49 -24.89 -3.55
N LYS A 28 26.81 -25.22 -4.64
CA LYS A 28 27.45 -25.31 -5.96
C LYS A 28 27.45 -23.92 -6.59
N GLU A 29 28.54 -23.18 -6.34
CA GLU A 29 28.79 -21.89 -7.00
C GLU A 29 29.03 -22.13 -8.50
N LYS A 30 27.98 -22.02 -9.32
CA LYS A 30 28.13 -21.96 -10.78
C LYS A 30 28.58 -20.56 -11.16
N LYS A 31 29.89 -20.29 -11.09
CA LYS A 31 30.47 -19.08 -11.69
C LYS A 31 30.28 -19.17 -13.20
N LYS A 32 29.28 -18.44 -13.73
CA LYS A 32 29.25 -18.07 -15.15
C LYS A 32 30.39 -17.06 -15.36
N LEU A 33 31.61 -17.58 -15.48
CA LEU A 33 32.73 -16.79 -15.96
C LEU A 33 32.41 -16.42 -17.41
N CYS A 34 32.56 -15.14 -17.78
CA CYS A 34 32.50 -14.76 -19.20
C CYS A 34 33.60 -15.51 -19.97
N GLU A 35 33.49 -15.60 -21.30
CA GLU A 35 34.47 -16.29 -22.15
C GLU A 35 35.91 -15.84 -21.84
N ASP A 36 36.14 -14.55 -21.63
CA ASP A 36 37.47 -14.03 -21.26
C ASP A 36 37.97 -14.53 -19.90
N CYS A 37 37.09 -14.68 -18.90
CA CYS A 37 37.44 -15.19 -17.58
C CYS A 37 37.56 -16.73 -17.55
N ALA A 38 36.90 -17.43 -18.47
CA ALA A 38 37.03 -18.87 -18.67
C ALA A 38 38.29 -19.23 -19.50
N SER A 39 38.70 -18.33 -20.40
CA SER A 39 39.83 -18.52 -21.33
C SER A 39 41.17 -18.02 -20.80
N LYS A 40 41.18 -17.23 -19.73
CA LYS A 40 42.39 -16.97 -18.95
C LYS A 40 42.73 -18.22 -18.14
N GLU A 41 43.27 -19.22 -18.82
CA GLU A 41 44.15 -20.21 -18.18
C GLU A 41 45.29 -19.39 -17.57
N GLY A 42 45.22 -19.13 -16.26
CA GLY A 42 46.41 -18.76 -15.52
C GLY A 42 47.45 -19.85 -15.75
N CYS A 43 48.74 -19.49 -15.81
CA CYS A 43 49.85 -20.39 -16.12
C CYS A 43 50.13 -21.46 -15.03
N ILE A 44 49.10 -22.08 -14.46
CA ILE A 44 49.15 -22.92 -13.28
C ILE A 44 48.56 -24.30 -13.62
N ARG A 45 49.44 -25.28 -13.80
CA ARG A 45 49.04 -26.69 -13.93
C ARG A 45 48.80 -27.28 -12.55
N LYS A 46 47.70 -28.03 -12.40
CA LYS A 46 47.53 -28.94 -11.26
C LYS A 46 48.54 -30.09 -11.35
N ALA A 47 49.08 -30.51 -10.20
CA ALA A 47 50.13 -31.51 -10.10
C ALA A 47 49.84 -32.80 -10.90
N ARG A 48 50.80 -33.24 -11.71
CA ARG A 48 50.78 -34.57 -12.34
C ARG A 48 51.23 -35.60 -11.28
N LYS A 49 50.24 -36.22 -10.63
CA LYS A 49 50.36 -37.32 -9.65
C LYS A 49 51.06 -36.95 -8.32
N GLY A 50 50.24 -36.73 -7.28
CA GLY A 50 50.62 -37.01 -5.88
C GLY A 50 51.20 -35.87 -5.04
N GLY A 51 51.53 -34.71 -5.60
CA GLY A 51 52.02 -33.54 -4.84
C GLY A 51 50.96 -32.44 -4.66
N SER A 52 51.00 -31.72 -3.54
CA SER A 52 50.15 -30.56 -3.23
C SER A 52 50.58 -29.25 -3.92
N ASN A 53 51.72 -29.26 -4.60
CA ASN A 53 52.39 -28.04 -5.02
C ASN A 53 51.91 -27.58 -6.40
N LEU A 54 51.81 -26.27 -6.59
CA LEU A 54 51.40 -25.66 -7.86
C LEU A 54 52.62 -25.52 -8.76
N TYR A 55 52.45 -25.79 -10.06
CA TYR A 55 53.52 -25.74 -11.04
C TYR A 55 53.23 -24.71 -12.13
N CYS A 56 54.28 -23.99 -12.54
CA CYS A 56 54.24 -23.09 -13.68
C CYS A 56 54.12 -23.90 -14.97
N GLU A 57 53.13 -23.57 -15.79
CA GLU A 57 52.88 -24.28 -17.05
C GLU A 57 53.98 -24.12 -18.09
N LYS A 58 54.67 -22.97 -18.10
CA LYS A 58 55.73 -22.68 -19.07
C LYS A 58 57.03 -23.38 -18.75
N HIS A 59 57.38 -23.46 -17.47
CA HIS A 59 58.69 -23.91 -17.01
C HIS A 59 58.66 -25.27 -16.31
N ASP A 60 57.46 -25.81 -16.03
CA ASP A 60 57.25 -27.04 -15.23
C ASP A 60 57.96 -26.98 -13.86
N GLU A 61 58.11 -25.77 -13.33
CA GLU A 61 58.75 -25.46 -12.06
C GLU A 61 57.71 -25.18 -10.97
N GLU A 62 58.05 -25.51 -9.73
CA GLU A 62 57.22 -25.17 -8.58
C GLU A 62 57.05 -23.66 -8.42
N ILE A 63 55.83 -23.23 -8.12
CA ILE A 63 55.48 -21.85 -7.79
C ILE A 63 55.82 -21.60 -6.33
N LYS A 64 56.75 -20.67 -6.08
CA LYS A 64 57.19 -20.27 -4.73
C LYS A 64 57.12 -18.76 -4.50
N LEU A 65 56.89 -17.99 -5.56
CA LEU A 65 56.91 -16.54 -5.49
C LEU A 65 55.55 -15.97 -5.89
N TYR A 66 55.31 -14.73 -5.49
CA TYR A 66 54.14 -13.95 -5.85
C TYR A 66 54.58 -12.54 -6.23
N CYS A 67 54.14 -12.07 -7.39
CA CYS A 67 54.37 -10.69 -7.81
C CYS A 67 53.21 -9.81 -7.33
N LYS A 68 53.47 -8.92 -6.36
CA LYS A 68 52.49 -7.94 -5.86
C LYS A 68 52.10 -6.90 -6.92
N THR A 69 52.98 -6.61 -7.88
CA THR A 69 52.70 -5.61 -8.92
C THR A 69 51.66 -6.09 -9.93
N HIS A 70 51.64 -7.39 -10.20
CA HIS A 70 50.80 -8.00 -11.24
C HIS A 70 49.75 -8.95 -10.65
N ASP A 71 49.73 -9.12 -9.32
CA ASP A 71 48.87 -10.03 -8.57
C ASP A 71 48.88 -11.48 -9.05
N VAL A 72 50.04 -11.99 -9.46
CA VAL A 72 50.19 -13.35 -10.01
C VAL A 72 51.24 -14.19 -9.26
N PRO A 73 50.97 -15.49 -9.08
CA PRO A 73 51.95 -16.44 -8.58
C PRO A 73 53.00 -16.80 -9.66
N LEU A 74 54.25 -16.95 -9.26
CA LEU A 74 55.40 -17.14 -10.14
C LEU A 74 56.28 -18.33 -9.71
N CYS A 75 56.83 -19.04 -10.69
CA CYS A 75 58.06 -19.81 -10.47
C CYS A 75 59.29 -18.90 -10.57
N TYR A 76 60.46 -19.42 -10.19
CA TYR A 76 61.71 -18.66 -10.20
C TYR A 76 62.08 -18.16 -11.61
N SER A 77 61.92 -18.99 -12.64
CA SER A 77 62.20 -18.58 -14.02
C SER A 77 61.33 -17.41 -14.49
N CYS A 78 60.03 -17.40 -14.19
CA CYS A 78 59.14 -16.27 -14.51
C CYS A 78 59.53 -15.00 -13.75
N ALA A 79 59.87 -15.15 -12.45
CA ALA A 79 60.29 -14.04 -11.60
C ALA A 79 61.55 -13.34 -12.13
N MET A 80 62.49 -14.11 -12.69
CA MET A 80 63.77 -13.58 -13.16
C MET A 80 63.76 -13.11 -14.62
N LYS A 81 62.83 -13.56 -15.47
CA LYS A 81 62.79 -13.17 -16.89
C LYS A 81 61.73 -12.13 -17.19
N ASP A 82 60.51 -12.38 -16.72
CA ASP A 82 59.32 -11.62 -17.12
C ASP A 82 58.91 -10.60 -16.05
N HIS A 83 59.25 -10.87 -14.79
CA HIS A 83 58.87 -10.04 -13.64
C HIS A 83 60.09 -9.49 -12.88
N GLN A 84 61.18 -9.19 -13.59
CA GLN A 84 62.31 -8.47 -12.99
C GLN A 84 61.90 -7.06 -12.52
N GLN A 85 62.83 -6.37 -11.84
CA GLN A 85 62.63 -4.98 -11.42
C GLN A 85 62.09 -4.14 -12.59
N PRO A 86 60.98 -3.41 -12.41
CA PRO A 86 60.50 -2.83 -11.14
C PRO A 86 59.43 -3.63 -10.38
N CYS A 87 59.22 -4.92 -10.67
CA CYS A 87 58.20 -5.70 -9.96
C CYS A 87 58.54 -5.95 -8.48
N VAL A 88 57.54 -5.78 -7.61
CA VAL A 88 57.64 -6.18 -6.21
C VAL A 88 57.28 -7.66 -6.11
N GLN A 89 58.23 -8.46 -5.64
CA GLN A 89 58.07 -9.90 -5.43
C GLN A 89 58.08 -10.21 -3.94
N GLN A 90 57.32 -11.24 -3.57
CA GLN A 90 57.31 -11.82 -2.24
C GLN A 90 57.25 -13.35 -2.34
N ASP A 91 57.54 -14.02 -1.24
CA ASP A 91 57.29 -15.45 -1.10
C ASP A 91 55.79 -15.76 -1.08
N ILE A 92 55.39 -16.90 -1.65
CA ILE A 92 53.99 -17.27 -1.83
C ILE A 92 53.30 -17.55 -0.50
N GLU A 93 53.97 -18.17 0.48
CA GLU A 93 53.43 -18.38 1.81
C GLU A 93 53.17 -17.03 2.51
N GLY A 94 54.09 -16.08 2.40
CA GLY A 94 53.91 -14.71 2.88
C GLY A 94 52.68 -14.03 2.27
N ALA A 95 52.53 -14.13 0.94
CA ALA A 95 51.36 -13.61 0.22
C ALA A 95 50.05 -14.21 0.73
N ILE A 96 50.02 -15.53 0.96
CA ILE A 96 48.83 -16.23 1.44
C ILE A 96 48.42 -15.74 2.82
N VAL A 97 49.38 -15.52 3.73
CA VAL A 97 49.10 -15.00 5.07
C VAL A 97 48.51 -13.58 5.01
N GLU A 98 49.12 -12.69 4.23
CA GLU A 98 48.62 -11.31 4.03
C GLU A 98 47.21 -11.30 3.42
N CYS A 99 46.97 -12.11 2.38
CA CYS A 99 45.67 -12.24 1.74
C CYS A 99 44.61 -12.78 2.70
N LYS A 100 44.94 -13.81 3.50
CA LYS A 100 44.02 -14.36 4.51
C LYS A 100 43.64 -13.32 5.55
N ALA A 101 44.61 -12.57 6.08
CA ALA A 101 44.35 -11.51 7.05
C ALA A 101 43.42 -10.44 6.46
N SER A 102 43.70 -10.00 5.23
CA SER A 102 42.88 -9.01 4.51
C SER A 102 41.44 -9.50 4.29
N LEU A 103 41.28 -10.76 3.88
CA LEU A 103 39.96 -11.38 3.67
C LEU A 103 39.16 -11.50 4.98
N ILE A 104 39.80 -11.82 6.10
CA ILE A 104 39.15 -11.87 7.42
C ILE A 104 38.60 -10.48 7.77
N THR A 105 39.41 -9.43 7.67
CA THR A 105 38.98 -8.06 7.95
C THR A 105 37.85 -7.61 7.01
N LEU A 106 37.93 -7.94 5.71
CA LEU A 106 36.86 -7.61 4.76
C LEU A 106 35.56 -8.35 5.07
N LYS A 107 35.63 -9.62 5.47
CA LYS A 107 34.48 -10.42 5.89
C LYS A 107 33.80 -9.81 7.12
N GLU A 108 34.57 -9.38 8.11
CA GLU A 108 34.05 -8.72 9.31
C GLU A 108 33.30 -7.42 8.95
N LYS A 109 33.93 -6.54 8.16
CA LYS A 109 33.29 -5.31 7.66
C LYS A 109 32.02 -5.58 6.86
N ALA A 110 32.01 -6.62 6.03
CA ALA A 110 30.84 -7.02 5.26
C ALA A 110 29.70 -7.49 6.19
N ASN A 111 30.02 -8.26 7.23
CA ASN A 111 29.05 -8.72 8.23
C ASN A 111 28.47 -7.56 9.05
N GLU A 112 29.28 -6.57 9.42
CA GLU A 112 28.80 -5.36 10.09
C GLU A 112 27.81 -4.58 9.21
N LYS A 113 28.15 -4.37 7.94
CA LYS A 113 27.23 -3.74 6.98
C LYS A 113 25.95 -4.55 6.78
N LEU A 114 26.05 -5.88 6.72
CA LEU A 114 24.87 -6.75 6.61
C LEU A 114 23.94 -6.60 7.83
N LYS A 115 24.49 -6.51 9.04
CA LYS A 115 23.70 -6.24 10.26
C LYS A 115 22.97 -4.90 10.16
N LEU A 116 23.65 -3.84 9.72
CA LEU A 116 23.03 -2.53 9.53
C LEU A 116 21.91 -2.58 8.49
N CYS A 117 22.12 -3.24 7.35
CA CYS A 117 21.09 -3.39 6.33
C CYS A 117 19.85 -4.13 6.86
N ARG A 118 20.02 -5.13 7.74
CA ARG A 118 18.89 -5.81 8.38
C ARG A 118 18.11 -4.85 9.27
N VAL A 119 18.79 -4.11 10.14
CA VAL A 119 18.15 -3.10 11.02
C VAL A 119 17.39 -2.05 10.21
N TYR A 120 17.98 -1.50 9.15
CA TYR A 120 17.29 -0.55 8.28
C TYR A 120 16.11 -1.19 7.56
N GLY A 121 16.24 -2.44 7.12
CA GLY A 121 15.13 -3.19 6.53
C GLY A 121 13.97 -3.35 7.51
N ASP A 122 14.24 -3.62 8.78
CA ASP A 122 13.24 -3.76 9.83
C ASP A 122 12.55 -2.42 10.12
N GLN A 123 13.33 -1.33 10.22
CA GLN A 123 12.82 0.03 10.40
C GLN A 123 11.92 0.48 9.25
N ILE A 124 12.29 0.18 8.00
CA ILE A 124 11.46 0.49 6.83
C ILE A 124 10.14 -0.26 6.87
N ARG A 125 10.17 -1.56 7.24
CA ARG A 125 8.94 -2.34 7.39
C ARG A 125 8.04 -1.79 8.49
N GLN A 126 8.61 -1.44 9.63
CA GLN A 126 7.86 -0.84 10.73
C GLN A 126 7.25 0.50 10.33
N CYS A 127 8.04 1.38 9.69
CA CYS A 127 7.56 2.67 9.21
C CYS A 127 6.38 2.54 8.23
N ARG A 128 6.40 1.52 7.36
CA ARG A 128 5.26 1.21 6.48
C ARG A 128 4.02 0.85 7.29
N ILE A 129 4.14 -0.08 8.24
CA ILE A 129 3.03 -0.52 9.10
C ILE A 129 2.44 0.65 9.90
N ASP A 130 3.30 1.47 10.49
CA ASP A 130 2.88 2.64 11.27
C ASP A 130 2.15 3.66 10.39
N THR A 131 2.67 3.89 9.18
CA THR A 131 2.05 4.80 8.20
C THR A 131 0.68 4.28 7.75
N ASP A 132 0.58 2.99 7.40
CA ASP A 132 -0.70 2.38 6.98
C ASP A 132 -1.74 2.46 8.11
N THR A 133 -1.31 2.20 9.35
CA THR A 133 -2.17 2.30 10.54
C THR A 133 -2.65 3.74 10.76
N HIS A 134 -1.74 4.71 10.63
CA HIS A 134 -2.09 6.12 10.79
C HIS A 134 -3.06 6.61 9.71
N LEU A 135 -2.83 6.22 8.45
CA LEU A 135 -3.72 6.56 7.33
C LEU A 135 -5.11 5.94 7.50
N GLN A 136 -5.18 4.70 8.00
CA GLN A 136 -6.47 4.07 8.29
C GLN A 136 -7.21 4.79 9.41
N ALA A 137 -6.54 5.18 10.50
CA ALA A 137 -7.15 5.94 11.58
C ALA A 137 -7.68 7.30 11.10
N LEU A 138 -6.92 8.01 10.26
CA LEU A 138 -7.38 9.27 9.65
C LEU A 138 -8.61 9.08 8.75
N LYS A 139 -8.63 7.99 7.98
CA LYS A 139 -9.79 7.66 7.16
C LYS A 139 -11.02 7.41 8.02
N ASP A 140 -10.88 6.63 9.08
CA ASP A 140 -11.99 6.31 9.99
C ASP A 140 -12.52 7.57 10.69
N GLU A 141 -11.63 8.50 11.08
CA GLU A 141 -12.01 9.80 11.64
C GLU A 141 -12.78 10.67 10.63
N ILE A 142 -12.29 10.75 9.38
CA ILE A 142 -12.97 11.48 8.32
C ILE A 142 -14.36 10.88 8.06
N ASP A 143 -14.46 9.56 7.94
CA ASP A 143 -15.73 8.86 7.69
C ASP A 143 -16.73 9.09 8.84
N LEU A 144 -16.25 9.15 10.09
CA LEU A 144 -17.07 9.48 11.26
C LEU A 144 -17.62 10.92 11.16
N VAL A 145 -16.75 11.91 10.94
CA VAL A 145 -17.14 13.33 10.85
C VAL A 145 -18.16 13.54 9.73
N PHE A 146 -17.95 12.93 8.56
CA PHE A 146 -18.93 13.01 7.46
C PHE A 146 -20.26 12.37 7.82
N SER A 147 -20.24 11.21 8.47
CA SER A 147 -21.47 10.51 8.88
C SER A 147 -22.27 11.32 9.89
N GLU A 148 -21.60 11.95 10.86
CA GLU A 148 -22.23 12.83 11.84
C GLU A 148 -22.83 14.07 11.18
N ALA A 149 -22.11 14.71 10.26
CA ALA A 149 -22.61 15.87 9.53
C ALA A 149 -23.87 15.53 8.70
N ILE A 150 -23.84 14.41 7.97
CA ILE A 150 -24.99 13.93 7.20
C ILE A 150 -26.19 13.65 8.11
N GLN A 151 -25.97 13.07 9.28
CA GLN A 151 -27.04 12.79 10.23
C GLN A 151 -27.65 14.09 10.78
N ALA A 152 -26.81 15.05 11.16
CA ALA A 152 -27.26 16.36 11.64
C ALA A 152 -28.05 17.14 10.56
N ASP A 153 -27.64 17.06 9.30
CA ASP A 153 -28.38 17.66 8.18
C ASP A 153 -29.75 16.99 8.01
N LYS A 154 -29.83 15.65 8.04
CA LYS A 154 -31.10 14.93 7.96
C LYS A 154 -32.06 15.28 9.09
N GLU A 155 -31.54 15.51 10.29
CA GLU A 155 -32.36 15.91 11.43
C GLU A 155 -32.89 17.33 11.28
N ARG A 156 -32.06 18.28 10.81
CA ARG A 156 -32.50 19.64 10.47
C ARG A 156 -33.56 19.63 9.40
N GLU A 157 -33.35 18.90 8.30
CA GLU A 157 -34.32 18.80 7.21
C GLU A 157 -35.68 18.27 7.68
N LYS A 158 -35.68 17.28 8.59
CA LYS A 158 -36.93 16.77 9.20
C LYS A 158 -37.61 17.81 10.08
N GLU A 159 -36.85 18.56 10.88
CA GLU A 159 -37.40 19.63 11.72
C GLU A 159 -38.01 20.75 10.87
N ASP A 160 -37.32 21.18 9.82
CA ASP A 160 -37.81 22.20 8.90
C ASP A 160 -39.05 21.73 8.14
N ALA A 161 -39.07 20.49 7.67
CA ALA A 161 -40.27 19.90 7.06
C ALA A 161 -41.46 19.85 8.03
N ALA A 162 -41.22 19.53 9.30
CA ALA A 162 -42.26 19.52 10.33
C ALA A 162 -42.82 20.93 10.58
N LYS A 163 -41.97 21.95 10.65
CA LYS A 163 -42.39 23.36 10.79
C LYS A 163 -43.23 23.81 9.60
N ILE A 164 -42.80 23.49 8.37
CA ILE A 164 -43.55 23.83 7.15
C ILE A 164 -44.94 23.16 7.18
N ASN A 165 -45.01 21.88 7.53
CA ASN A 165 -46.29 21.17 7.62
C ASN A 165 -47.21 21.80 8.67
N GLN A 166 -46.68 22.16 9.84
CA GLN A 166 -47.44 22.85 10.88
C GLN A 166 -47.99 24.19 10.38
N GLU A 167 -47.16 25.01 9.72
CA GLU A 167 -47.63 26.29 9.15
C GLU A 167 -48.71 26.10 8.09
N ILE A 168 -48.61 25.06 7.27
CA ILE A 168 -49.62 24.70 6.26
C ILE A 168 -50.93 24.30 6.96
N ASP A 169 -50.87 23.45 7.99
CA ASP A 169 -52.05 23.01 8.73
C ASP A 169 -52.75 24.19 9.43
N GLU A 170 -52.00 25.09 10.05
CA GLU A 170 -52.54 26.30 10.68
C GLU A 170 -53.22 27.23 9.65
N LYS A 171 -52.61 27.41 8.47
CA LYS A 171 -53.21 28.19 7.38
C LYS A 171 -54.46 27.53 6.81
N ASN A 172 -54.44 26.20 6.65
CA ASN A 172 -55.57 25.42 6.17
C ASN A 172 -56.76 25.49 7.14
N GLN A 173 -56.51 25.39 8.45
CA GLN A 173 -57.55 25.55 9.47
C GLN A 173 -58.22 26.93 9.39
N LYS A 174 -57.42 28.01 9.32
CA LYS A 174 -57.96 29.37 9.17
C LYS A 174 -58.80 29.50 7.90
N LEU A 175 -58.35 28.94 6.79
CA LEU A 175 -59.09 28.95 5.53
C LEU A 175 -60.42 28.19 5.65
N GLN A 176 -60.43 27.03 6.31
CA GLN A 176 -61.65 26.27 6.58
C GLN A 176 -62.65 27.05 7.44
N GLU A 177 -62.18 27.74 8.48
CA GLU A 177 -63.03 28.62 9.29
C GLU A 177 -63.63 29.78 8.48
N GLU A 178 -62.85 30.39 7.59
CA GLU A 178 -63.33 31.45 6.71
C GLU A 178 -64.37 30.93 5.71
N ILE A 179 -64.14 29.76 5.11
CA ILE A 179 -65.11 29.10 4.23
C ILE A 179 -66.41 28.82 4.98
N GLN A 180 -66.34 28.30 6.21
CA GLN A 180 -67.53 28.02 7.01
C GLN A 180 -68.32 29.31 7.30
N LYS A 181 -67.63 30.38 7.72
CA LYS A 181 -68.26 31.69 7.96
C LYS A 181 -68.93 32.26 6.70
N MET A 182 -68.34 32.05 5.52
CA MET A 182 -68.95 32.45 4.25
C MET A 182 -70.19 31.62 3.93
N ASN A 183 -70.12 30.31 4.09
CA ASN A 183 -71.27 29.41 3.88
C ASN A 183 -72.44 29.77 4.80
N ASP A 184 -72.19 30.03 6.09
CA ASP A 184 -73.24 30.43 7.05
C ASP A 184 -73.87 31.79 6.68
N LYS A 185 -73.12 32.68 6.03
CA LYS A 185 -73.66 33.96 5.52
C LYS A 185 -74.49 33.75 4.25
N ILE A 186 -74.03 32.89 3.34
CA ILE A 186 -74.76 32.54 2.12
C ILE A 186 -76.12 31.95 2.49
N GLN A 187 -76.14 30.98 3.41
CA GLN A 187 -77.37 30.34 3.88
C GLN A 187 -78.35 31.37 4.46
N ARG A 188 -77.91 32.22 5.39
CA ARG A 188 -78.77 33.29 5.97
C ARG A 188 -79.30 34.25 4.91
N ASN A 189 -78.47 34.64 3.95
CA ASN A 189 -78.90 35.53 2.86
C ASN A 189 -79.90 34.84 1.92
N GLU A 190 -79.85 33.52 1.79
CA GLU A 190 -80.78 32.73 1.00
C GLU A 190 -82.14 32.62 1.71
N GLU A 191 -82.14 32.29 3.01
CA GLU A 191 -83.33 32.29 3.87
C GLU A 191 -84.05 33.66 3.87
N GLU A 192 -83.29 34.76 3.99
CA GLU A 192 -83.86 36.11 3.97
C GLU A 192 -84.41 36.50 2.58
N ARG A 193 -83.78 36.03 1.49
CA ARG A 193 -84.30 36.20 0.13
C ARG A 193 -85.61 35.43 -0.07
N GLU A 194 -85.71 34.22 0.45
CA GLU A 194 -86.91 33.39 0.39
C GLU A 194 -88.07 34.04 1.17
N MET A 195 -87.84 34.47 2.41
CA MET A 195 -88.84 35.19 3.21
C MET A 195 -89.33 36.47 2.54
N ARG A 196 -88.44 37.26 1.94
CA ARG A 196 -88.82 38.46 1.16
C ARG A 196 -89.69 38.11 -0.05
N HIS A 197 -89.37 37.01 -0.74
CA HIS A 197 -90.14 36.54 -1.87
C HIS A 197 -91.54 36.09 -1.45
N GLU A 198 -91.66 35.31 -0.38
CA GLU A 198 -92.95 34.87 0.20
C GLU A 198 -93.82 36.06 0.62
N LEU A 199 -93.24 37.04 1.32
CA LEU A 199 -93.94 38.26 1.71
C LEU A 199 -94.44 39.04 0.50
N HIS A 200 -93.63 39.14 -0.55
CA HIS A 200 -94.03 39.79 -1.80
C HIS A 200 -95.21 39.07 -2.47
N LEU A 201 -95.18 37.72 -2.55
CA LEU A 201 -96.30 36.93 -3.06
C LEU A 201 -97.58 37.15 -2.24
N ALA A 202 -97.49 37.15 -0.91
CA ALA A 202 -98.63 37.39 -0.02
C ALA A 202 -99.23 38.79 -0.21
N ASN A 203 -98.39 39.81 -0.40
CA ASN A 203 -98.84 41.17 -0.67
C ASN A 203 -99.56 41.30 -2.03
N LEU A 204 -99.07 40.60 -3.07
CA LEU A 204 -99.73 40.56 -4.37
C LEU A 204 -101.11 39.89 -4.28
N ASP A 205 -101.23 38.79 -3.55
CA ASP A 205 -102.51 38.09 -3.33
C ASP A 205 -103.52 38.97 -2.57
N ASN A 206 -103.07 39.64 -1.50
CA ASN A 206 -103.90 40.60 -0.77
C ASN A 206 -104.39 41.75 -1.65
N LYS A 207 -103.51 42.31 -2.50
CA LYS A 207 -103.87 43.37 -3.44
C LYS A 207 -104.88 42.91 -4.50
N ALA A 208 -104.76 41.65 -4.97
CA ALA A 208 -105.72 41.05 -5.88
C ALA A 208 -107.10 40.82 -5.24
N LYS A 209 -107.13 40.51 -3.93
CA LYS A 209 -108.38 40.37 -3.15
C LYS A 209 -109.07 41.71 -2.92
N THR A 210 -108.33 42.77 -2.63
CA THR A 210 -108.90 44.11 -2.42
C THR A 210 -109.46 44.76 -3.68
N HIS A 211 -109.01 44.36 -4.88
CA HIS A 211 -109.53 44.87 -6.16
C HIS A 211 -110.76 44.11 -6.69
N ARG A 212 -111.23 43.05 -6.01
CA ARG A 212 -112.42 42.25 -6.39
C ARG A 212 -113.67 42.54 -5.54
N GLN A 213 -113.64 43.57 -4.69
CA GLN A 213 -114.80 44.13 -3.98
C GLN A 213 -115.20 45.46 -4.62
#